data_AF-A0A3N5KHP3-F1
#
_entry.id   AF-A0A3N5KHP3-F1
#
_cell.length_a   1.000
_cell.length_b   1.000
_cell.length_c   1.000
_cell.angle_alpha   90.00
_cell.angle_beta   90.00
_cell.angle_gamma   90.00
#
_symmetry.space_group_name_H-M   'P 1'
#
loop_
_entity.id
_entity.type
_entity.pdbx_description
1 polymer ?
#
loop_
_entity_poly.entity_id
_entity_poly.type
_entity_poly.pdbx_seq_one_letter_code
_entity_poly.pdbx_strand_id
1 'polypeptide(L)'
;MSVLAFGAVLVRVGTLQTVGAARYTALGESQRVRSVVLPAERGTIFDRNGAELALTVPKQTIWADPRLIADPARAAALLTPILGGDPAALTDRLARDADFVYVARQIDDMSAQR
;
A
#
# COMPACT_ATOMS: atom_id res chain seq x y z
N MET A 1 -28.70 -38.28 -11.35
CA MET A 1 -27.48 -37.45 -11.55
C MET A 1 -27.16 -36.55 -10.36
N SER A 2 -28.12 -35.85 -9.76
CA SER A 2 -27.87 -34.84 -8.72
C SER A 2 -27.17 -35.38 -7.46
N VAL A 3 -27.48 -36.59 -7.03
CA VAL A 3 -26.86 -37.22 -5.84
C VAL A 3 -25.37 -37.53 -6.06
N LEU A 4 -25.00 -38.01 -7.25
CA LEU A 4 -23.59 -38.28 -7.58
C LEU A 4 -22.78 -36.99 -7.71
N ALA A 5 -23.37 -35.94 -8.29
CA ALA A 5 -22.76 -34.62 -8.34
C ALA A 5 -22.52 -34.05 -6.94
N PHE A 6 -23.51 -34.18 -6.05
CA PHE A 6 -23.40 -33.72 -4.67
C PHE A 6 -22.33 -34.50 -3.88
N GLY A 7 -22.29 -35.83 -4.05
CA GLY A 7 -21.26 -36.69 -3.45
C GLY A 7 -19.85 -36.32 -3.91
N ALA A 8 -19.65 -36.04 -5.19
CA ALA A 8 -18.34 -35.61 -5.72
C ALA A 8 -17.88 -34.28 -5.10
N VAL A 9 -18.79 -33.32 -4.91
CA VAL A 9 -18.49 -32.05 -4.24
C VAL A 9 -18.11 -32.28 -2.78
N LEU A 10 -18.84 -33.13 -2.05
CA LEU A 10 -18.52 -33.45 -0.65
C LEU A 10 -17.15 -34.09 -0.49
N VAL A 11 -16.80 -35.04 -1.37
CA VAL A 11 -15.47 -35.65 -1.38
C VAL A 11 -14.40 -34.59 -1.66
N ARG A 12 -14.61 -33.71 -2.63
CA ARG A 12 -13.66 -32.63 -2.94
C ARG A 12 -13.47 -31.70 -1.74
N VAL A 13 -14.55 -31.27 -1.09
CA VAL A 13 -14.50 -30.43 0.11
C VAL A 13 -13.73 -31.14 1.23
N GLY A 14 -14.04 -32.41 1.50
CA GLY A 14 -13.33 -33.20 2.51
C GLY A 14 -11.83 -33.31 2.23
N THR A 15 -11.43 -33.55 0.97
CA THR A 15 -10.00 -33.62 0.60
C THR A 15 -9.27 -32.29 0.80
N LEU A 16 -9.92 -31.15 0.51
CA LEU A 16 -9.34 -29.82 0.70
C LEU A 16 -9.19 -29.47 2.18
N GLN A 17 -10.16 -29.89 3.01
CA GLN A 17 -10.14 -29.65 4.46
C GLN A 17 -9.20 -30.58 5.25
N THR A 18 -8.79 -31.72 4.69
CA THR A 18 -7.97 -32.71 5.43
C THR A 18 -6.55 -32.81 4.89
N VAL A 19 -6.39 -33.11 3.59
CA VAL A 19 -5.08 -33.37 2.97
C VAL A 19 -4.33 -32.07 2.66
N GLY A 20 -5.06 -31.00 2.32
CA GLY A 20 -4.48 -29.73 1.89
C GLY A 20 -4.55 -28.59 2.91
N ALA A 21 -5.23 -28.78 4.04
CA ALA A 21 -5.62 -27.67 4.91
C ALA A 21 -4.46 -26.83 5.41
N ALA A 22 -3.39 -27.45 5.93
CA ALA A 22 -2.22 -26.71 6.43
C ALA A 22 -1.57 -25.84 5.34
N ARG A 23 -1.47 -26.35 4.11
CA ARG A 23 -0.92 -25.62 2.96
C ARG A 23 -1.81 -24.44 2.58
N TYR A 24 -3.12 -24.64 2.48
CA TYR A 24 -4.06 -23.57 2.13
C TYR A 24 -4.19 -22.51 3.22
N THR A 25 -4.10 -22.90 4.49
CA THR A 25 -4.04 -21.96 5.62
C THR A 25 -2.80 -21.09 5.54
N ALA A 26 -1.61 -21.67 5.33
CA ALA A 26 -0.37 -20.92 5.20
C ALA A 26 -0.37 -19.96 3.99
N LEU A 27 -0.88 -20.41 2.84
CA LEU A 27 -1.07 -19.55 1.66
C LEU A 27 -2.04 -18.39 1.98
N GLY A 28 -3.15 -18.68 2.66
CA GLY A 28 -4.10 -17.64 3.08
C GLY A 28 -3.50 -16.64 4.06
N GLU A 29 -2.65 -17.08 4.99
CA GLU A 29 -1.93 -16.18 5.91
C GLU A 29 -0.95 -15.29 5.16
N SER A 30 -0.15 -15.84 4.23
CA SER A 30 0.79 -15.05 3.42
C SER A 30 0.13 -14.01 2.51
N GLN A 31 -1.13 -14.26 2.08
CA GLN A 31 -1.89 -13.32 1.28
C GLN A 31 -2.58 -12.24 2.11
N ARG A 32 -2.88 -12.52 3.39
CA ARG A 32 -3.57 -11.58 4.28
C ARG A 32 -2.62 -10.75 5.16
N VAL A 33 -1.46 -11.28 5.50
CA VAL A 33 -0.53 -10.65 6.44
C VAL A 33 0.68 -10.12 5.69
N ARG A 34 0.88 -8.81 5.73
CA ARG A 34 2.08 -8.15 5.23
C ARG A 34 2.77 -7.42 6.37
N SER A 35 4.02 -7.77 6.63
CA SER A 35 4.86 -7.02 7.57
C SER A 35 5.30 -5.72 6.92
N VAL A 36 5.04 -4.60 7.59
CA VAL A 36 5.55 -3.27 7.21
C VAL A 36 6.48 -2.81 8.32
N VAL A 37 7.70 -2.41 7.96
CA VAL A 37 8.65 -1.86 8.92
C VAL A 37 8.17 -0.47 9.35
N LEU A 38 7.84 -0.31 10.63
CA LEU A 38 7.57 1.01 11.20
C LEU A 38 8.91 1.66 11.57
N PRO A 39 9.28 2.80 10.95
CA PRO A 39 10.53 3.47 11.28
C PRO A 39 10.46 4.01 12.71
N ALA A 40 11.53 3.83 13.48
CA ALA A 40 11.67 4.48 14.78
C ALA A 40 11.88 5.99 14.58
N GLU A 41 11.33 6.80 15.48
CA GLU A 41 11.57 8.25 15.47
C GLU A 41 13.02 8.56 15.85
N ARG A 42 13.63 9.52 15.14
CA ARG A 42 14.97 10.00 15.47
C ARG A 42 14.88 10.94 16.66
N GLY A 43 15.73 10.72 17.66
CA GLY A 43 15.83 11.60 18.83
C GLY A 43 16.29 13.02 18.48
N THR A 44 15.82 13.99 19.26
CA THR A 44 16.19 15.41 19.15
C THR A 44 17.66 15.61 19.53
N ILE A 45 18.39 16.43 18.76
CA ILE A 45 19.76 16.83 19.07
C ILE A 45 19.72 18.18 19.79
N PHE A 46 20.34 18.25 20.97
CA PHE A 46 20.45 19.48 21.77
C PHE A 46 21.88 20.01 21.78
N ASP A 47 22.04 21.33 21.87
CA ASP A 47 23.30 21.99 22.24
C ASP A 47 23.57 21.84 23.75
N ARG A 48 24.79 22.18 24.19
CA ARG A 48 25.23 22.15 25.60
C ARG A 48 24.34 22.95 26.57
N ASN A 49 23.58 23.92 26.04
CA ASN A 49 22.67 24.77 26.80
C ASN A 49 21.21 24.29 26.74
N GLY A 50 20.94 23.13 26.14
CA GLY A 50 19.59 22.57 26.00
C GLY A 50 18.76 23.14 24.84
N ALA A 51 19.36 23.92 23.95
CA ALA A 51 18.69 24.41 22.75
C ALA A 51 18.60 23.32 21.67
N GLU A 52 17.44 23.16 21.04
CA GLU A 52 17.23 22.19 19.97
C GLU A 52 17.97 22.60 18.69
N LEU A 53 18.78 21.70 18.13
CA LEU A 53 19.53 21.90 16.88
C LEU A 53 18.93 21.13 15.71
N ALA A 54 18.32 19.97 15.98
CA ALA A 54 17.62 19.17 14.98
C ALA A 54 16.48 18.39 15.64
N LEU A 55 15.28 18.54 15.08
CA LEU A 55 14.06 17.85 15.51
C LEU A 55 13.48 17.02 14.36
N THR A 56 12.79 15.94 14.71
CA THR A 56 12.03 15.11 13.77
C THR A 56 10.64 15.70 13.63
N VAL A 57 10.24 16.08 12.42
CA VAL A 57 8.88 16.53 12.13
C VAL A 57 8.16 15.42 11.37
N PRO A 58 7.01 14.91 11.86
CA PRO A 58 6.23 13.93 11.12
C PRO A 58 5.79 14.54 9.79
N LYS A 59 6.01 13.81 8.70
CA LYS A 59 5.60 14.22 7.36
C LYS A 59 5.04 13.01 6.63
N GLN A 60 3.99 13.23 5.84
CA GLN A 60 3.35 12.16 5.09
C GLN A 60 3.95 12.04 3.68
N THR A 61 3.93 10.83 3.14
CA THR A 61 4.36 10.54 1.77
C THR A 61 3.31 9.67 1.11
N ILE A 62 2.78 10.14 -0.01
CA ILE A 62 1.78 9.42 -0.81
C ILE A 62 2.51 8.69 -1.92
N TRP A 63 2.22 7.41 -2.07
CA TRP A 63 2.70 6.56 -3.14
C TRP A 63 1.52 5.86 -3.80
N ALA A 64 1.73 5.41 -5.03
CA ALA A 64 0.75 4.63 -5.76
C ALA A 64 1.44 3.47 -6.48
N ASP A 65 0.67 2.41 -6.74
CA ASP A 65 1.01 1.34 -7.67
C ASP A 65 0.36 1.66 -9.03
N PRO A 66 1.14 2.07 -10.05
CA PRO A 66 0.64 2.32 -11.41
C PRO A 66 -0.26 1.24 -11.99
N ARG A 67 -0.02 -0.04 -11.67
CA ARG A 67 -0.79 -1.16 -12.25
C ARG A 67 -2.23 -1.23 -11.76
N LEU A 68 -2.51 -0.58 -10.62
CA LEU A 68 -3.86 -0.49 -10.05
C LEU A 68 -4.62 0.74 -10.56
N ILE A 69 -4.00 1.59 -11.40
CA ILE A 69 -4.59 2.83 -11.90
C ILE A 69 -5.08 2.63 -13.33
N ALA A 70 -6.41 2.63 -13.50
CA ALA A 70 -7.03 2.46 -14.81
C ALA A 70 -6.83 3.66 -15.75
N ASP A 71 -6.81 4.88 -15.21
CA ASP A 71 -6.66 6.12 -15.98
C ASP A 71 -5.65 7.06 -15.29
N PRO A 72 -4.36 6.98 -15.67
CA PRO A 72 -3.30 7.81 -15.13
C PRO A 72 -3.55 9.32 -15.30
N ALA A 73 -4.14 9.73 -16.43
CA ALA A 73 -4.37 11.13 -16.74
C ALA A 73 -5.46 11.72 -15.84
N ARG A 74 -6.55 10.97 -15.65
CA ARG A 74 -7.62 11.35 -14.72
C ARG A 74 -7.14 11.35 -13.27
N ALA A 75 -6.35 10.35 -12.87
CA ALA A 75 -5.77 10.31 -11.53
C ALA A 75 -4.88 11.54 -11.26
N ALA A 76 -4.00 11.89 -12.20
CA ALA A 76 -3.17 13.07 -12.08
C ALA A 76 -3.99 14.36 -12.01
N ALA A 77 -5.00 14.53 -12.87
CA ALA A 77 -5.85 15.71 -12.88
C ALA A 77 -6.61 15.93 -11.56
N LEU A 78 -6.96 14.86 -10.84
CA LEU A 78 -7.63 14.93 -9.53
C LEU A 78 -6.66 15.17 -8.37
N LEU A 79 -5.44 14.61 -8.45
CA LEU A 79 -4.47 14.66 -7.35
C LEU A 79 -3.64 15.94 -7.37
N THR A 80 -3.27 16.46 -8.54
CA THR A 80 -2.42 17.64 -8.66
C THR A 80 -2.99 18.92 -8.04
N PRO A 81 -4.31 19.21 -8.09
CA PRO A 81 -4.87 20.38 -7.39
C PRO A 81 -4.73 20.32 -5.87
N ILE A 82 -4.67 19.11 -5.29
CA ILE A 82 -4.58 18.90 -3.83
C ILE A 82 -3.12 18.88 -3.38
N LEU A 83 -2.27 18.19 -4.15
CA LEU A 83 -0.87 17.93 -3.80
C LEU A 83 0.11 18.95 -4.41
N GLY A 84 -0.37 19.78 -5.34
CA GLY A 84 0.45 20.66 -6.17
C GLY A 84 1.24 19.91 -7.26
N GLY A 85 1.94 20.67 -8.09
CA GLY A 85 2.81 20.15 -9.15
C GLY A 85 2.20 20.23 -10.55
N ASP A 86 2.80 19.49 -11.49
CA ASP A 86 2.39 19.43 -12.90
C ASP A 86 1.59 18.13 -13.18
N PRO A 87 0.34 18.23 -13.68
CA PRO A 87 -0.46 17.06 -14.01
C PRO A 87 0.17 16.19 -15.10
N ALA A 88 0.89 16.77 -16.07
CA ALA A 88 1.53 16.02 -17.13
C ALA A 88 2.67 15.15 -16.56
N ALA A 89 3.55 15.76 -15.77
CA ALA A 89 4.62 15.03 -15.09
C ALA A 89 4.10 13.92 -14.15
N LEU A 90 2.96 14.12 -13.48
CA LEU A 90 2.36 13.07 -12.65
C LEU A 90 1.75 11.95 -13.50
N THR A 91 1.07 12.30 -14.60
CA THR A 91 0.53 11.32 -15.56
C THR A 91 1.65 10.42 -16.09
N ASP A 92 2.78 11.01 -16.52
CA ASP A 92 3.94 10.28 -17.03
C ASP A 92 4.59 9.36 -16.00
N ARG A 93 4.42 9.65 -14.71
CA ARG A 93 4.89 8.79 -13.62
C ARG A 93 3.92 7.66 -13.34
N LEU A 94 2.61 7.94 -13.36
CA LEU A 94 1.55 6.96 -13.13
C LEU A 94 1.31 6.03 -14.33
N ALA A 95 1.78 6.38 -15.53
CA ALA A 95 1.69 5.55 -16.73
C ALA A 95 2.87 4.57 -16.88
N ARG A 96 3.87 4.60 -15.99
CA ARG A 96 5.03 3.70 -16.07
C ARG A 96 4.67 2.29 -15.63
N ASP A 97 5.30 1.30 -16.26
CA ASP A 97 5.26 -0.06 -15.76
C ASP A 97 6.17 -0.22 -14.53
N ALA A 98 5.61 0.05 -13.35
CA ALA A 98 6.27 -0.06 -12.07
C ALA A 98 5.28 -0.50 -10.98
N ASP A 99 5.78 -1.16 -9.93
CA ASP A 99 5.00 -1.51 -8.72
C ASP A 99 4.81 -0.34 -7.76
N PHE A 100 5.62 0.70 -7.91
CA PHE A 100 5.74 1.76 -6.91
C PHE A 100 6.20 3.07 -7.54
N VAL A 101 5.42 4.11 -7.32
CA VAL A 101 5.72 5.48 -7.73
C VAL A 101 5.32 6.44 -6.61
N TYR A 102 6.23 7.33 -6.22
CA TYR A 102 5.87 8.44 -5.35
C TYR A 102 4.85 9.34 -6.06
N VAL A 103 3.82 9.80 -5.37
CA VAL A 103 2.90 10.82 -5.88
C VAL A 103 3.33 12.17 -5.32
N ALA A 104 3.42 12.27 -4.00
CA ALA A 104 3.90 13.45 -3.28
C ALA A 104 4.73 13.03 -2.06
N ARG A 105 5.76 13.81 -1.74
CA ARG A 105 6.67 13.56 -0.61
C ARG A 105 6.63 14.72 0.36
N GLN A 106 6.79 14.39 1.64
CA GLN A 106 6.93 15.37 2.73
C GLN A 106 5.77 16.38 2.81
N ILE A 107 4.55 15.92 2.54
CA ILE A 107 3.36 16.77 2.63
C ILE A 107 2.96 16.97 4.09
N ASP A 108 2.45 18.17 4.39
CA ASP A 108 1.89 18.50 5.70
C ASP A 108 0.59 17.73 5.95
N ASP A 109 0.35 17.34 7.22
CA ASP A 109 -0.76 16.49 7.65
C ASP A 109 -2.15 17.01 7.21
N MET A 110 -2.30 18.33 7.02
CA MET A 110 -3.55 18.96 6.59
C MET A 110 -3.94 18.67 5.14
N SER A 111 -2.98 18.30 4.29
CA SER A 111 -3.21 18.09 2.85
C SER A 111 -3.45 16.63 2.49
N ALA A 112 -3.03 15.66 3.32
CA ALA A 112 -3.18 14.23 2.99
C ALA A 112 -4.49 13.60 3.49
N GLN A 113 -5.26 14.26 4.35
CA GLN A 113 -6.54 13.76 4.87
C GLN A 113 -7.77 14.23 4.06
N ARG A 114 -7.57 15.05 3.02
CA ARG A 114 -8.63 15.54 2.14
C ARG A 114 -8.70 14.74 0.85
#